data_AF-A0A553UQT6-F1
#
_entry.id   AF-A0A553UQT6-F1
#
_cell.length_a   1.000
_cell.length_b   1.000
_cell.length_c   1.000
_cell.angle_alpha   90.00
_cell.angle_beta   90.00
_cell.angle_gamma   90.00
#
_symmetry.space_group_name_H-M   'P 1'
#
loop_
_entity.id
_entity.type
_entity.pdbx_description
1 polymer ?
#
loop_
_entity_poly.entity_id
_entity_poly.type
_entity_poly.pdbx_seq_one_letter_code
_entity_poly.pdbx_strand_id
1 'polypeptide(L)'
;MKIFSLFAATLLLGAAPTTQAQTVINGVTITKPGQKAAAPTRRTVPAFVDQNIPADWVDVRGRVATGSAGRTDLPAGSKVTVELRDITVPTAAKTLVSTTFPSASLPVSYQLVSSPRRFTSSGQYAVRVSVNNAAGKLIYSNTVQQLINPAAKRILADMRVSAP
;
A
#
# COMPACT_ATOMS: atom_id res chain seq x y z
N MET A 1 -61.24 -14.40 -42.61
CA MET A 1 -60.04 -14.54 -43.46
C MET A 1 -58.83 -14.38 -42.55
N LYS A 2 -58.17 -15.48 -42.17
CA LYS A 2 -57.03 -16.11 -42.87
C LYS A 2 -55.69 -15.42 -42.52
N ILE A 3 -54.93 -16.09 -41.63
CA ILE A 3 -53.46 -16.43 -41.62
C ILE A 3 -52.45 -15.23 -41.60
N PHE A 4 -51.30 -15.19 -40.91
CA PHE A 4 -50.27 -16.19 -40.58
C PHE A 4 -49.40 -15.80 -39.35
N SER A 5 -48.88 -16.84 -38.70
CA SER A 5 -47.85 -16.86 -37.65
C SER A 5 -46.51 -16.25 -38.05
N LEU A 6 -45.71 -15.84 -37.05
CA LEU A 6 -44.28 -16.18 -37.03
C LEU A 6 -43.69 -16.21 -35.62
N PHE A 7 -43.01 -17.33 -35.38
CA PHE A 7 -42.24 -17.76 -34.22
C PHE A 7 -41.05 -16.84 -33.92
N ALA A 8 -40.70 -16.68 -32.65
CA ALA A 8 -39.31 -16.77 -32.20
C ALA A 8 -39.25 -17.15 -30.71
N ALA A 9 -38.60 -18.28 -30.46
CA ALA A 9 -38.53 -18.94 -29.17
C ALA A 9 -37.46 -18.33 -28.25
N THR A 10 -37.77 -18.39 -26.96
CA THR A 10 -36.91 -18.25 -25.77
C THR A 10 -35.63 -19.09 -25.80
N LEU A 11 -34.53 -18.54 -25.28
CA LEU A 11 -33.47 -19.28 -24.59
C LEU A 11 -32.75 -18.36 -23.59
N LEU A 12 -33.27 -18.30 -22.35
CA LEU A 12 -32.50 -17.82 -21.19
C LEU A 12 -31.57 -18.96 -20.74
N LEU A 13 -30.27 -18.82 -20.97
CA LEU A 13 -29.27 -19.70 -20.35
C LEU A 13 -29.04 -19.26 -18.90
N GLY A 14 -29.72 -19.93 -17.98
CA GLY A 14 -29.39 -19.88 -16.55
C GLY A 14 -28.09 -20.66 -16.29
N ALA A 15 -27.01 -19.94 -15.97
CA ALA A 15 -25.78 -20.54 -15.48
C ALA A 15 -25.98 -21.01 -14.03
N ALA A 16 -26.09 -22.32 -13.82
CA ALA A 16 -26.06 -22.91 -12.49
C ALA A 16 -24.63 -22.89 -11.92
N PRO A 17 -24.39 -22.42 -10.68
CA PRO A 17 -23.11 -22.64 -10.02
C PRO A 17 -23.00 -24.11 -9.62
N THR A 18 -22.00 -24.81 -10.16
CA THR A 18 -21.64 -26.16 -9.71
C THR A 18 -20.80 -26.05 -8.44
N THR A 19 -21.41 -26.25 -7.28
CA THR A 19 -20.70 -26.47 -6.01
C THR A 19 -20.10 -27.87 -6.04
N GLN A 20 -18.80 -27.99 -6.36
CA GLN A 20 -18.07 -29.26 -6.33
C GLN A 20 -17.30 -29.41 -5.02
N ALA A 21 -17.52 -30.54 -4.34
CA ALA A 21 -16.96 -30.85 -3.04
C ALA A 21 -15.42 -30.95 -3.06
N GLN A 22 -14.78 -30.30 -2.09
CA GLN A 22 -13.38 -30.50 -1.73
C GLN A 22 -13.32 -31.45 -0.54
N THR A 23 -12.50 -32.49 -0.61
CA THR A 23 -12.33 -33.44 0.50
C THR A 23 -11.03 -33.13 1.25
N VAL A 24 -11.15 -32.94 2.56
CA VAL A 24 -10.02 -32.75 3.47
C VAL A 24 -9.87 -34.01 4.32
N ILE A 25 -8.69 -34.63 4.31
CA ILE A 25 -8.36 -35.79 5.14
C ILE A 25 -7.09 -35.45 5.92
N ASN A 26 -7.14 -35.44 7.25
CA ASN A 26 -6.01 -35.13 8.14
C ASN A 26 -5.26 -33.82 7.78
N GLY A 27 -6.00 -32.78 7.37
CA GLY A 27 -5.43 -31.48 6.98
C GLY A 27 -4.85 -31.41 5.56
N VAL A 28 -4.85 -32.52 4.82
CA VAL A 28 -4.47 -32.56 3.41
C VAL A 28 -5.71 -32.36 2.55
N THR A 29 -5.70 -31.31 1.72
CA THR A 29 -6.77 -31.05 0.75
C THR A 29 -6.46 -31.81 -0.53
N ILE A 30 -7.28 -32.81 -0.86
CA ILE A 30 -7.15 -33.58 -2.11
C ILE A 30 -7.95 -32.87 -3.19
N THR A 31 -7.24 -32.33 -4.17
CA THR A 31 -7.82 -31.65 -5.34
C THR A 31 -7.72 -32.58 -6.55
N LYS A 32 -8.83 -32.79 -7.27
CA LYS A 32 -8.86 -33.71 -8.42
C LYS A 32 -7.93 -33.19 -9.53
N PRO A 33 -7.16 -34.04 -10.22
CA PRO A 33 -6.38 -33.62 -11.38
C PRO A 33 -7.29 -32.93 -12.41
N GLY A 34 -6.99 -31.67 -12.72
CA GLY A 34 -7.84 -30.80 -13.58
C GLY A 34 -8.57 -29.68 -12.84
N GLN A 35 -8.59 -29.66 -11.51
CA GLN A 35 -9.11 -28.53 -10.74
C GLN A 35 -8.03 -27.44 -10.57
N LYS A 36 -8.26 -26.28 -11.20
CA LYS A 36 -7.46 -25.07 -11.01
C LYS A 36 -7.64 -24.59 -9.56
N ALA A 37 -6.58 -24.63 -8.75
CA ALA A 37 -6.60 -24.08 -7.40
C ALA A 37 -7.10 -22.63 -7.44
N ALA A 38 -8.01 -22.28 -6.52
CA ALA A 38 -8.48 -20.91 -6.40
C ALA A 38 -7.29 -19.99 -6.11
N ALA A 39 -7.13 -18.94 -6.92
CA ALA A 39 -6.07 -17.97 -6.71
C ALA A 39 -6.17 -17.40 -5.28
N PRO A 40 -5.05 -17.30 -4.54
CA PRO A 40 -5.09 -16.76 -3.19
C PRO A 40 -5.72 -15.36 -3.21
N THR A 41 -6.60 -15.11 -2.24
CA THR A 41 -7.33 -13.84 -2.14
C THR A 41 -6.33 -12.71 -2.03
N ARG A 42 -6.28 -11.84 -3.04
CA ARG A 42 -5.35 -10.71 -3.07
C ARG A 42 -5.74 -9.75 -1.95
N ARG A 43 -4.87 -9.59 -0.94
CA ARG A 43 -5.07 -8.60 0.12
C ARG A 43 -5.11 -7.21 -0.51
N THR A 44 -6.22 -6.51 -0.33
CA THR A 44 -6.39 -5.12 -0.75
C THR A 44 -5.47 -4.25 0.09
N VAL A 45 -4.52 -3.59 -0.57
CA VAL A 45 -3.74 -2.52 0.05
C VAL A 45 -4.68 -1.31 0.15
N PRO A 46 -4.76 -0.62 1.30
CA PRO A 46 -5.56 0.60 1.41
C PRO A 46 -5.20 1.57 0.28
N ALA A 47 -6.21 2.04 -0.45
CA ALA A 47 -6.01 3.05 -1.47
C ALA A 47 -5.58 4.37 -0.81
N PHE A 48 -4.78 5.16 -1.53
CA PHE A 48 -4.47 6.53 -1.10
C PHE A 48 -5.76 7.34 -1.03
N VAL A 49 -5.84 8.23 -0.04
CA VAL A 49 -6.99 9.10 0.14
C VAL A 49 -6.75 10.37 -0.67
N ASP A 50 -7.30 10.43 -1.87
CA ASP A 50 -7.21 11.62 -2.72
C ASP A 50 -8.36 12.61 -2.43
N GLN A 51 -9.47 12.12 -1.89
CA GLN A 51 -10.61 12.93 -1.49
C GLN A 51 -10.24 13.85 -0.32
N ASN A 52 -10.66 15.12 -0.40
CA ASN A 52 -10.49 16.15 0.64
C ASN A 52 -9.07 16.68 0.87
N ILE A 53 -8.10 16.40 -0.01
CA ILE A 53 -6.81 17.10 0.03
C ILE A 53 -6.91 18.38 -0.79
N PRO A 54 -6.69 19.57 -0.20
CA PRO A 54 -6.72 20.83 -0.93
C PRO A 54 -5.73 20.83 -2.11
N ALA A 55 -6.11 21.45 -3.22
CA ALA A 55 -5.34 21.37 -4.48
C ALA A 55 -3.94 22.01 -4.41
N ASP A 56 -3.73 22.92 -3.46
CA ASP A 56 -2.46 23.61 -3.20
C ASP A 56 -1.57 22.90 -2.17
N TRP A 57 -2.06 21.83 -1.53
CA TRP A 57 -1.29 21.08 -0.54
C TRP A 57 -0.34 20.08 -1.18
N VAL A 58 0.77 19.85 -0.49
CA VAL A 58 1.76 18.84 -0.88
C VAL A 58 1.34 17.51 -0.25
N ASP A 59 1.12 16.53 -1.11
CA ASP A 59 0.74 15.16 -0.80
C ASP A 59 1.86 14.22 -1.26
N VAL A 60 2.50 13.58 -0.29
CA VAL A 60 3.59 12.63 -0.50
C VAL A 60 3.08 11.25 -0.13
N ARG A 61 3.08 10.34 -1.10
CA ARG A 61 2.55 8.99 -0.95
C ARG A 61 3.50 7.95 -1.50
N GLY A 62 3.42 6.73 -1.01
CA GLY A 62 4.24 5.64 -1.53
C GLY A 62 4.17 4.42 -0.65
N ARG A 63 5.11 3.49 -0.87
CA ARG A 63 5.24 2.26 -0.08
C ARG A 63 6.58 2.19 0.61
N VAL A 64 6.56 1.82 1.87
CA VAL A 64 7.75 1.37 2.60
C VAL A 64 7.93 -0.11 2.32
N ALA A 65 9.09 -0.51 1.80
CA ALA A 65 9.43 -1.90 1.52
C ALA A 65 10.87 -2.20 1.95
N THR A 66 11.16 -3.46 2.27
CA THR A 66 12.55 -3.93 2.29
C THR A 66 13.09 -3.99 0.86
N GLY A 67 14.41 -3.96 0.67
CA GLY A 67 15.04 -4.04 -0.66
C GLY A 67 14.72 -5.34 -1.43
N SER A 68 14.34 -6.41 -0.72
CA SER A 68 13.99 -7.70 -1.31
C SER A 68 12.62 -7.67 -2.00
N ALA A 69 12.49 -8.40 -3.10
CA ALA A 69 11.19 -8.63 -3.74
C ALA A 69 10.39 -9.63 -2.90
N GLY A 70 9.52 -9.15 -2.02
CA GLY A 70 8.67 -10.03 -1.22
C GLY A 70 8.06 -9.36 0.00
N ARG A 71 7.23 -10.12 0.73
CA ARG A 71 6.72 -9.74 2.04
C ARG A 71 7.81 -9.97 3.09
N THR A 72 8.03 -9.00 3.97
CA THR A 72 8.88 -9.16 5.15
C THR A 72 8.01 -9.05 6.38
N ASP A 73 7.96 -10.10 7.20
CA ASP A 73 7.22 -10.05 8.45
C ASP A 73 7.99 -9.25 9.50
N LEU A 74 7.25 -8.45 10.27
CA LEU A 74 7.78 -7.63 11.34
C LEU A 74 7.45 -8.28 12.69
N PRO A 75 8.28 -8.05 13.72
CA PRO A 75 7.95 -8.45 15.09
C PRO A 75 6.58 -7.91 15.51
N ALA A 76 5.85 -8.67 16.32
CA ALA A 76 4.56 -8.24 16.86
C ALA A 76 4.70 -6.87 17.57
N GLY A 77 3.73 -5.98 17.32
CA GLY A 77 3.73 -4.62 17.88
C GLY A 77 4.68 -3.64 17.21
N SER A 78 5.26 -3.97 16.06
CA SER A 78 6.10 -3.04 15.29
C SER A 78 5.30 -1.83 14.79
N LYS A 79 5.98 -0.67 14.79
CA LYS A 79 5.45 0.61 14.32
C LYS A 79 6.33 1.16 13.22
N VAL A 80 5.70 1.60 12.13
CA VAL A 80 6.34 2.32 11.03
C VAL A 80 6.08 3.80 11.24
N THR A 81 7.14 4.59 11.26
CA THR A 81 7.08 6.05 11.31
C THR A 81 7.62 6.61 10.01
N VAL A 82 6.85 7.49 9.37
CA VAL A 82 7.23 8.19 8.15
C VAL A 82 7.16 9.69 8.41
N GLU A 83 8.27 10.37 8.14
CA GLU A 83 8.43 11.80 8.39
C GLU A 83 8.76 12.50 7.08
N LEU A 84 8.12 13.64 6.83
CA LEU A 84 8.61 14.62 5.88
C LEU A 84 9.42 15.65 6.65
N ARG A 85 10.69 15.82 6.26
CA ARG A 85 11.65 16.68 6.96
C ARG A 85 12.16 17.77 6.04
N ASP A 86 12.34 18.96 6.60
CA ASP A 86 13.23 19.98 6.07
C ASP A 86 14.66 19.63 6.47
N ILE A 87 15.50 19.44 5.47
CA ILE A 87 16.91 19.01 5.60
C ILE A 87 17.87 20.09 5.10
N THR A 88 17.38 21.31 4.86
CA THR A 88 18.16 22.44 4.35
C THR A 88 19.41 22.69 5.20
N VAL A 89 19.28 22.48 6.51
CA VAL A 89 20.41 22.40 7.45
C VAL A 89 20.56 20.94 7.89
N PRO A 90 21.52 20.17 7.35
CA PRO A 90 21.61 18.72 7.59
C PRO A 90 21.77 18.35 9.08
N THR A 91 22.47 19.19 9.84
CA THR A 91 22.70 19.01 11.29
C THR A 91 21.49 19.36 12.16
N ALA A 92 20.48 20.04 11.60
CA ALA A 92 19.32 20.54 12.31
C ALA A 92 18.00 20.28 11.55
N ALA A 93 17.91 19.11 10.91
CA ALA A 93 16.76 18.77 10.09
C ALA A 93 15.45 18.71 10.90
N LYS A 94 14.45 19.49 10.46
CA LYS A 94 13.17 19.73 11.15
C LYS A 94 12.05 18.88 10.56
N THR A 95 11.27 18.19 11.40
CA THR A 95 10.09 17.46 10.95
C THR A 95 8.94 18.42 10.63
N LEU A 96 8.41 18.35 9.40
CA LEU A 96 7.29 19.16 8.93
C LEU A 96 5.94 18.50 9.21
N VAL A 97 5.87 17.19 8.96
CA VAL A 97 4.74 16.30 9.24
C VAL A 97 5.27 14.89 9.49
N SER A 98 4.59 14.15 10.36
CA SER A 98 4.92 12.77 10.72
C SER A 98 3.65 11.95 10.85
N THR A 99 3.72 10.68 10.46
CA THR A 99 2.69 9.69 10.75
C THR A 99 3.33 8.42 11.29
N THR A 100 2.69 7.80 12.27
CA THR A 100 3.12 6.53 12.84
C THR A 100 1.93 5.59 12.86
N PHE A 101 2.12 4.38 12.34
CA PHE A 101 1.07 3.37 12.28
C PHE A 101 1.63 1.97 12.58
N PRO A 102 0.83 1.08 13.17
CA PRO A 102 1.25 -0.29 13.39
C PRO A 102 1.33 -1.04 12.06
N SER A 103 2.32 -1.94 11.93
CA SER A 103 2.35 -2.89 10.83
C SER A 103 2.96 -4.22 11.26
N ALA A 104 2.36 -5.31 10.80
CA ALA A 104 2.87 -6.67 10.99
C ALA A 104 3.79 -7.11 9.83
N SER A 105 3.87 -6.35 8.74
CA SER A 105 4.67 -6.71 7.57
C SER A 105 5.01 -5.52 6.67
N LEU A 106 6.05 -5.66 5.86
CA LEU A 106 6.34 -4.81 4.71
C LEU A 106 6.10 -5.62 3.40
N PRO A 107 5.72 -4.98 2.28
CA PRO A 107 5.53 -3.54 2.11
C PRO A 107 4.24 -3.01 2.73
N VAL A 108 4.23 -1.71 3.05
CA VAL A 108 3.04 -0.98 3.54
C VAL A 108 2.95 0.41 2.91
N SER A 109 1.74 0.86 2.58
CA SER A 109 1.51 2.19 2.01
C SER A 109 1.49 3.26 3.10
N TYR A 110 1.91 4.48 2.74
CA TYR A 110 1.81 5.66 3.57
C TYR A 110 1.38 6.88 2.75
N GLN A 111 0.87 7.88 3.45
CA GLN A 111 0.53 9.18 2.89
C GLN A 111 0.83 10.27 3.92
N LEU A 112 1.45 11.36 3.46
CA LEU A 112 1.76 12.56 4.24
C LEU A 112 1.22 13.77 3.49
N VAL A 113 0.41 14.59 4.16
CA VAL A 113 -0.15 15.80 3.57
C VAL A 113 0.34 17.01 4.37
N SER A 114 0.86 18.01 3.68
CA SER A 114 1.46 19.20 4.29
C SER A 114 1.03 20.48 3.56
N SER A 115 0.74 21.52 4.33
CA SER A 115 0.41 22.84 3.80
C SER A 115 1.61 23.45 3.05
N PRO A 116 1.39 24.14 1.91
CA PRO A 116 2.47 24.77 1.15
C PRO A 116 3.26 25.81 1.95
N ARG A 117 2.65 26.42 2.98
CA ARG A 117 3.30 27.41 3.87
C ARG A 117 4.45 26.84 4.70
N ARG A 118 4.60 25.51 4.78
CA ARG A 118 5.70 24.85 5.48
C ARG A 118 6.98 24.73 4.62
N PHE A 119 6.91 25.13 3.34
CA PHE A 119 8.00 25.03 2.40
C PHE A 119 8.49 26.43 1.98
N THR A 120 9.78 26.52 1.68
CA THR A 120 10.47 27.71 1.18
C THR A 120 11.08 27.39 -0.19
N SER A 121 11.27 28.41 -1.03
CA SER A 121 11.81 28.24 -2.39
C SER A 121 13.22 27.66 -2.43
N SER A 122 14.06 27.94 -1.44
CA SER A 122 15.44 27.44 -1.32
C SER A 122 15.57 26.19 -0.43
N GLY A 123 14.46 25.66 0.07
CA GLY A 123 14.48 24.58 1.04
C GLY A 123 14.73 23.22 0.39
N GLN A 124 15.42 22.34 1.12
CA GLN A 124 15.57 20.94 0.75
C GLN A 124 14.71 20.07 1.65
N TYR A 125 13.98 19.12 1.05
CA TYR A 125 13.00 18.32 1.75
C TYR A 125 13.21 16.84 1.44
N ALA A 126 13.08 15.99 2.46
CA ALA A 126 13.22 14.55 2.29
C ALA A 126 12.23 13.77 3.15
N VAL A 127 11.89 12.57 2.66
CA VAL A 127 11.18 11.57 3.45
C VAL A 127 12.18 10.75 4.24
N ARG A 128 11.87 10.52 5.51
CA ARG A 128 12.58 9.60 6.40
C ARG A 128 11.61 8.54 6.90
N VAL A 129 12.09 7.31 6.98
CA VAL A 129 11.34 6.17 7.51
C VAL A 129 12.14 5.51 8.61
N SER A 130 11.47 5.21 9.71
CA SER A 130 11.97 4.30 10.74
C SER A 130 10.93 3.24 11.05
N VAL A 131 11.39 2.02 11.28
CA VAL A 131 10.57 0.93 11.78
C VAL A 131 11.13 0.52 13.12
N ASN A 132 10.30 0.58 14.15
CA ASN A 132 10.67 0.25 15.52
C ASN A 132 9.85 -0.95 15.97
N ASN A 133 10.44 -1.84 16.76
CA ASN A 133 9.69 -2.93 17.39
C ASN A 133 8.84 -2.42 18.56
N ALA A 134 8.10 -3.31 19.22
CA ALA A 134 7.25 -2.97 20.36
C ALA A 134 8.02 -2.32 21.54
N ALA A 135 9.31 -2.64 21.71
CA ALA A 135 10.18 -2.06 22.73
C ALA A 135 10.79 -0.71 22.32
N GLY A 136 10.43 -0.16 21.15
CA GLY A 136 10.99 1.09 20.64
C GLY A 136 12.36 0.96 19.97
N LYS A 137 12.94 -0.25 19.90
CA LYS A 137 14.23 -0.49 19.22
C LYS A 137 14.07 -0.34 17.70
N LEU A 138 14.94 0.45 17.08
CA LEU A 138 15.03 0.57 15.63
C LEU A 138 15.42 -0.77 14.99
N ILE A 139 14.65 -1.23 14.03
CA ILE A 139 14.89 -2.48 13.29
C ILE A 139 15.08 -2.26 11.79
N TYR A 140 14.49 -1.21 11.22
CA TYR A 140 14.75 -0.79 9.85
C TYR A 140 14.76 0.73 9.74
N SER A 141 15.56 1.26 8.82
CA SER A 141 15.53 2.67 8.43
C SER A 141 15.90 2.84 6.96
N ASN A 142 15.55 3.98 6.36
CA ASN A 142 16.05 4.30 5.03
C ASN A 142 17.50 4.82 5.12
N THR A 143 18.42 4.15 4.43
CA THR A 143 19.83 4.55 4.35
C THR A 143 20.07 5.61 3.27
N VAL A 144 19.30 5.54 2.18
CA VAL A 144 19.33 6.54 1.11
C VAL A 144 18.29 7.63 1.42
N GLN A 145 18.72 8.87 1.28
CA GLN A 145 17.86 10.03 1.44
C GLN A 145 16.95 10.18 0.22
N GLN A 146 15.62 10.15 0.45
CA GLN A 146 14.64 10.37 -0.61
C GLN A 146 14.25 11.85 -0.65
N LEU A 147 14.88 12.62 -1.53
CA LEU A 147 14.53 14.01 -1.77
C LEU A 147 13.16 14.14 -2.43
N ILE A 148 12.43 15.19 -2.08
CA ILE A 148 11.13 15.51 -2.68
C ILE A 148 11.11 16.96 -3.17
N ASN A 149 10.43 17.20 -4.30
CA ASN A 149 10.18 18.54 -4.83
C ASN A 149 8.75 18.98 -4.49
N PRO A 150 8.54 19.87 -3.51
CA PRO A 150 7.19 20.29 -3.11
C PRO A 150 6.42 21.01 -4.22
N ALA A 151 7.09 21.55 -5.25
CA ALA A 151 6.41 22.18 -6.39
C ALA A 151 5.55 21.20 -7.19
N ALA A 152 5.84 19.90 -7.15
CA ALA A 152 5.05 18.88 -7.84
C ALA A 152 3.68 18.66 -7.19
N LYS A 153 3.48 19.06 -5.93
CA LYS A 153 2.27 18.91 -5.09
C LYS A 153 1.76 17.49 -4.86
N ARG A 154 1.82 16.60 -5.85
CA ARG A 154 1.51 15.16 -5.75
C ARG A 154 2.79 14.38 -6.02
N ILE A 155 3.32 13.72 -5.02
CA ILE A 155 4.66 13.13 -5.05
C ILE A 155 4.55 11.65 -4.72
N LEU A 156 5.04 10.80 -5.63
CA LEU A 156 5.23 9.39 -5.37
C LEU A 156 6.65 9.16 -4.84
N ALA A 157 6.76 8.63 -3.63
CA ALA A 157 8.02 8.35 -2.94
C ALA A 157 7.98 6.93 -2.38
N ASP A 158 8.40 5.94 -3.16
CA ASP A 158 8.58 4.59 -2.63
C ASP A 158 9.89 4.52 -1.83
N MET A 159 9.78 4.05 -0.59
CA MET A 159 10.87 4.05 0.37
C MET A 159 11.43 2.64 0.54
N ARG A 160 12.75 2.50 0.39
CA ARG A 160 13.47 1.28 0.74
C ARG A 160 14.10 1.42 2.11
N VAL A 161 13.90 0.39 2.93
CA VAL A 161 14.50 0.32 4.27
C VAL A 161 15.36 -0.93 4.40
N SER A 162 16.42 -0.80 5.18
CA SER A 162 17.33 -1.88 5.55
C SER A 162 17.54 -1.89 7.06
N ALA A 163 18.01 -3.02 7.59
CA ALA A 163 18.49 -3.05 8.96
C ALA A 163 19.62 -2.00 9.12
N PRO A 164 19.73 -1.36 10.29
CA PRO A 164 20.78 -0.40 10.57
C PRO A 164 22.17 -1.06 10.57
#